data_AF-A0A9E2PMT2-F1
#
_entry.id   AF-A0A9E2PMT2-F1
#
_cell.length_a   1.000
_cell.length_b   1.000
_cell.length_c   1.000
_cell.angle_alpha   90.00
_cell.angle_beta   90.00
_cell.angle_gamma   90.00
#
_symmetry.space_group_name_H-M   'P 1'
#
loop_
_entity.id
_entity.type
_entity.pdbx_description
1 polymer ?
#
loop_
_entity_poly.entity_id
_entity_poly.type
_entity_poly.pdbx_seq_one_letter_code
_entity_poly.pdbx_strand_id
1 'polypeptide(L)'
;MPMNITKGQHPVVRFDVNPKSHQTVLFAEAELKKYLTKITGVSFQRTLSADRPGLATITLKLDHKPATDNPDAFKIVCTDSALTISGASSRAVLYGVYALLERLGCRWVYPMATEEIVPTTPNLRIRPFTLKSKPAFLWRSLFFNRITPEKNKLNLAMIDWMAKNRVNMIQLNPGHYQDNYGLDYMNWADTETTLLPELKKRSIMINMNIHHVFHFLPPDRYFKSHPDWYALQFGIRAPTQLCYSNKDALKTYAENIIRYLKQHPEVAVFGLWPMDGISFCHCVRCRPADTIFKG
;
A
#
# COMPACT_ATOMS: atom_id res chain seq x y z
N MET A 1 -32.88 -0.94 -18.49
CA MET A 1 -32.78 -2.42 -18.63
C MET A 1 -31.48 -2.92 -17.99
N PRO A 2 -31.16 -4.23 -17.88
CA PRO A 2 -29.80 -4.66 -17.49
C PRO A 2 -28.79 -4.35 -18.59
N MET A 3 -27.59 -3.92 -18.22
CA MET A 3 -26.44 -3.84 -19.13
C MET A 3 -25.95 -5.25 -19.43
N ASN A 4 -25.82 -5.60 -20.70
CA ASN A 4 -25.20 -6.86 -21.09
C ASN A 4 -23.68 -6.65 -21.14
N ILE A 5 -22.92 -7.54 -20.51
CA ILE A 5 -21.45 -7.54 -20.57
C ILE A 5 -20.97 -8.56 -21.62
N THR A 6 -21.60 -9.73 -21.62
CA THR A 6 -21.39 -10.79 -22.60
C THR A 6 -22.71 -11.32 -23.14
N LYS A 7 -22.67 -11.83 -24.38
CA LYS A 7 -23.77 -12.56 -25.00
C LYS A 7 -23.17 -13.72 -25.81
N GLY A 8 -23.47 -14.95 -25.41
CA GLY A 8 -22.79 -16.13 -25.95
C GLY A 8 -21.28 -16.07 -25.67
N GLN A 9 -20.46 -16.32 -26.69
CA GLN A 9 -18.99 -16.26 -26.58
C GLN A 9 -18.39 -14.89 -26.92
N HIS A 10 -19.19 -13.82 -26.93
CA HIS A 10 -18.75 -12.50 -27.36
C HIS A 10 -18.92 -11.43 -26.28
N PRO A 11 -17.92 -10.54 -26.11
CA PRO A 11 -18.09 -9.34 -25.31
C PRO A 11 -18.99 -8.36 -26.05
N VAL A 12 -20.00 -7.82 -25.36
CA VAL A 12 -20.94 -6.82 -25.90
C VAL A 12 -20.77 -5.45 -25.25
N VAL A 13 -19.54 -5.19 -24.81
CA VAL A 13 -19.09 -3.93 -24.21
C VAL A 13 -17.76 -3.49 -24.83
N ARG A 14 -17.45 -2.21 -24.68
CA ARG A 14 -16.15 -1.62 -25.02
C ARG A 14 -15.55 -0.93 -23.79
N PHE A 15 -14.22 -0.89 -23.72
CA PHE A 15 -13.49 -0.18 -22.67
C PHE A 15 -13.02 1.18 -23.20
N ASP A 16 -13.48 2.25 -22.57
CA ASP A 16 -13.03 3.62 -22.83
C ASP A 16 -12.17 4.11 -21.65
N VAL A 17 -10.91 3.69 -21.66
CA VAL A 17 -9.90 4.06 -20.65
C VAL A 17 -8.75 4.75 -21.37
N ASN A 18 -8.45 6.00 -20.99
CA ASN A 18 -7.38 6.76 -21.61
C ASN A 18 -6.03 6.03 -21.43
N PRO A 19 -5.31 5.67 -22.51
CA PRO A 19 -4.05 4.93 -22.43
C PRO A 19 -2.93 5.72 -21.73
N LYS A 20 -3.06 7.05 -21.63
CA LYS A 20 -2.14 7.94 -20.90
C LYS A 20 -2.54 8.15 -19.43
N SER A 21 -3.52 7.40 -18.92
CA SER A 21 -3.90 7.46 -17.51
C SER A 21 -2.78 6.98 -16.60
N HIS A 22 -2.86 7.34 -15.31
CA HIS A 22 -1.97 6.83 -14.28
C HIS A 22 -1.86 5.29 -14.32
N GLN A 23 -0.66 4.74 -14.11
CA GLN A 23 -0.40 3.29 -14.23
C GLN A 23 -1.39 2.39 -13.46
N THR A 24 -1.81 2.83 -12.28
CA THR A 24 -2.78 2.11 -11.43
C THR A 24 -4.18 2.05 -12.04
N VAL A 25 -4.58 3.04 -12.83
CA VAL A 25 -5.84 3.00 -13.58
C VAL A 25 -5.75 2.00 -14.75
N LEU A 26 -4.59 1.95 -15.43
CA LEU A 26 -4.33 0.95 -16.47
C LEU A 26 -4.30 -0.47 -15.88
N PHE A 27 -3.70 -0.62 -14.69
CA PHE A 27 -3.72 -1.87 -13.93
C PHE A 27 -5.16 -2.24 -13.51
N ALA A 28 -5.98 -1.28 -13.08
CA ALA A 28 -7.39 -1.50 -12.77
C ALA A 28 -8.19 -1.97 -13.98
N GLU A 29 -7.92 -1.43 -15.18
CA GLU A 29 -8.51 -1.93 -16.43
C GLU A 29 -8.11 -3.40 -16.69
N ALA A 30 -6.83 -3.73 -16.51
CA ALA A 30 -6.32 -5.09 -16.69
C ALA A 30 -6.95 -6.07 -15.69
N GLU A 31 -7.07 -5.70 -14.42
CA GLU A 31 -7.72 -6.52 -13.39
C GLU A 31 -9.21 -6.72 -13.69
N LEU A 32 -9.93 -5.66 -14.10
CA LEU A 32 -11.33 -5.79 -14.49
C LEU A 32 -11.49 -6.77 -15.66
N LYS A 33 -10.68 -6.64 -16.71
CA LYS A 33 -10.70 -7.57 -17.86
C LYS A 33 -10.37 -9.00 -17.44
N LYS A 34 -9.32 -9.20 -16.65
CA LYS A 34 -8.92 -10.52 -16.13
C LYS A 34 -10.06 -11.20 -15.39
N TYR A 35 -10.72 -10.51 -14.47
CA TYR A 35 -11.80 -11.13 -13.70
C TYR A 35 -13.08 -11.28 -14.51
N LEU A 36 -13.43 -10.36 -15.41
CA LEU A 36 -14.54 -10.58 -16.34
C LEU A 36 -14.28 -11.80 -17.23
N THR A 37 -13.05 -12.02 -17.70
CA THR A 37 -12.68 -13.25 -18.42
C THR A 37 -12.85 -14.48 -17.54
N LYS A 38 -12.36 -14.45 -16.29
CA LYS A 38 -12.57 -15.57 -15.35
C LYS A 38 -14.05 -15.85 -15.08
N ILE A 39 -14.88 -14.82 -14.96
CA ILE A 39 -16.32 -14.95 -14.70
C ILE A 39 -17.05 -15.52 -15.91
N THR A 40 -16.75 -15.01 -17.10
CA THR A 40 -17.58 -15.26 -18.30
C THR A 40 -17.02 -16.33 -19.22
N GLY A 41 -15.73 -16.65 -19.11
CA GLY A 41 -14.99 -17.45 -20.09
C GLY A 41 -14.65 -16.70 -21.39
N VAL A 42 -14.99 -15.41 -21.51
CA VAL A 42 -14.81 -14.59 -22.72
C VAL A 42 -13.68 -13.59 -22.51
N SER A 43 -12.73 -13.53 -23.46
CA SER A 43 -11.62 -12.58 -23.40
C SER A 43 -12.05 -11.15 -23.76
N PHE A 44 -11.65 -10.19 -22.94
CA PHE A 44 -11.89 -8.76 -23.18
C PHE A 44 -10.60 -8.08 -23.66
N GLN A 45 -10.65 -7.48 -24.85
CA GLN A 45 -9.57 -6.68 -25.40
C GLN A 45 -9.83 -5.18 -25.18
N ARG A 46 -8.79 -4.35 -25.23
CA ARG A 46 -9.01 -2.90 -25.35
C ARG A 46 -9.61 -2.64 -26.74
N THR A 47 -10.65 -1.83 -26.80
CA THR A 47 -11.33 -1.48 -28.04
C THR A 47 -11.40 0.04 -28.09
N LEU A 48 -10.93 0.68 -29.16
CA LEU A 48 -11.05 2.13 -29.26
C LEU A 48 -12.51 2.50 -29.50
N SER A 49 -12.93 3.67 -29.03
CA SER A 49 -14.31 4.15 -29.15
C SER A 49 -14.81 4.12 -30.60
N ALA A 50 -13.94 4.35 -31.59
CA ALA A 50 -14.28 4.36 -33.01
C ALA A 50 -14.67 2.97 -33.57
N ASP A 51 -14.22 1.86 -32.96
CA ASP A 51 -14.23 0.55 -33.62
C ASP A 51 -15.56 -0.21 -33.45
N ARG A 52 -16.39 0.16 -32.47
CA ARG A 52 -17.66 -0.53 -32.15
C ARG A 52 -18.75 0.45 -31.65
N PRO A 53 -19.32 1.28 -32.54
CA PRO A 53 -20.42 2.17 -32.18
C PRO A 53 -21.65 1.36 -31.70
N GLY A 54 -22.36 1.86 -30.69
CA GLY A 54 -23.60 1.25 -30.17
C GLY A 54 -23.43 0.20 -29.06
N LEU A 55 -22.20 -0.22 -28.73
CA LEU A 55 -21.95 -1.06 -27.56
C LEU A 55 -21.98 -0.25 -26.26
N ALA A 56 -22.43 -0.90 -25.18
CA ALA A 56 -22.38 -0.30 -23.86
C ALA A 56 -20.92 -0.07 -23.43
N THR A 57 -20.65 1.05 -22.76
CA THR A 57 -19.29 1.54 -22.52
C THR A 57 -18.87 1.35 -21.06
N ILE A 58 -17.69 0.79 -20.83
CA ILE A 58 -17.03 0.71 -19.52
C ILE A 58 -15.94 1.79 -19.46
N THR A 59 -16.05 2.70 -18.50
CA THR A 59 -15.11 3.82 -18.31
C THR A 59 -14.50 3.78 -16.92
N LEU A 60 -13.18 3.92 -16.85
CA LEU A 60 -12.43 4.12 -15.61
C LEU A 60 -11.86 5.53 -15.62
N LYS A 61 -12.23 6.36 -14.64
CA LYS A 61 -11.85 7.78 -14.64
C LYS A 61 -11.36 8.28 -13.29
N LEU A 62 -10.35 9.15 -13.35
CA LEU A 62 -9.99 9.99 -12.22
C LEU A 62 -10.97 11.16 -12.16
N ASP A 63 -11.65 11.33 -11.03
CA ASP A 63 -12.41 12.54 -10.80
C ASP A 63 -11.43 13.62 -10.30
N HIS A 64 -10.89 14.42 -11.24
CA HIS A 64 -9.99 15.54 -10.94
C HIS A 64 -10.64 16.70 -10.19
N LYS A 65 -11.95 16.61 -9.88
CA LYS A 65 -12.59 17.59 -9.01
C LYS A 65 -11.93 17.50 -7.62
N PRO A 66 -11.57 18.61 -6.99
CA PRO A 66 -11.08 18.59 -5.62
C PRO A 66 -12.26 18.23 -4.72
N ALA A 67 -12.51 16.94 -4.50
CA ALA A 67 -13.77 16.53 -3.90
C ALA A 67 -13.69 15.14 -3.27
N THR A 68 -12.92 15.03 -2.20
CA THR A 68 -13.32 14.45 -0.90
C THR A 68 -12.14 14.61 0.07
N ASP A 69 -12.43 14.69 1.36
CA ASP A 69 -11.48 14.50 2.48
C ASP A 69 -10.77 13.13 2.45
N ASN A 70 -11.10 12.26 1.49
CA ASN A 70 -10.70 10.87 1.46
C ASN A 70 -10.15 10.45 0.08
N PRO A 71 -8.82 10.25 -0.04
CA PRO A 71 -8.19 9.90 -1.32
C PRO A 71 -8.59 8.52 -1.86
N ASP A 72 -9.23 7.68 -1.04
CA ASP A 72 -9.67 6.33 -1.43
C ASP A 72 -11.18 6.25 -1.70
N ALA A 73 -11.88 7.38 -1.76
CA ALA A 73 -13.29 7.44 -2.13
C ALA A 73 -13.52 7.17 -3.62
N PHE A 74 -14.52 6.35 -3.92
CA PHE A 74 -14.91 5.99 -5.29
C PHE A 74 -16.43 5.94 -5.48
N LYS A 75 -16.85 6.01 -6.74
CA LYS A 75 -18.23 5.89 -7.19
C LYS A 75 -18.32 4.92 -8.37
N ILE A 76 -19.36 4.10 -8.38
CA ILE A 76 -19.72 3.24 -9.51
C ILE A 76 -21.12 3.64 -9.96
N VAL A 77 -21.30 3.89 -11.24
CA VAL A 77 -22.60 4.13 -11.87
C VAL A 77 -22.77 3.16 -13.01
N CYS A 78 -23.78 2.31 -12.93
CA CYS A 78 -24.16 1.38 -13.98
C CYS A 78 -25.58 1.73 -14.46
N THR A 79 -25.71 2.02 -15.75
CA THR A 79 -26.97 2.14 -16.50
C THR A 79 -27.07 0.94 -17.44
N ASP A 80 -28.03 0.91 -18.37
CA ASP A 80 -28.08 -0.11 -19.43
C ASP A 80 -27.03 0.08 -20.54
N SER A 81 -26.53 1.31 -20.71
CA SER A 81 -25.61 1.70 -21.79
C SER A 81 -24.21 2.06 -21.31
N ALA A 82 -24.01 2.24 -20.01
CA ALA A 82 -22.72 2.64 -19.46
C ALA A 82 -22.45 2.06 -18.07
N LEU A 83 -21.18 1.75 -17.82
CA LEU A 83 -20.63 1.44 -16.51
C LEU A 83 -19.43 2.36 -16.29
N THR A 84 -19.56 3.31 -15.38
CA THR A 84 -18.48 4.24 -15.01
C THR A 84 -18.01 3.95 -13.60
N ILE A 85 -16.71 3.73 -13.44
CA ILE A 85 -16.02 3.69 -12.15
C ILE A 85 -15.16 4.93 -12.07
N SER A 86 -15.40 5.76 -11.05
CA SER A 86 -14.63 6.96 -10.80
C SER A 86 -14.08 7.01 -9.39
N GLY A 87 -12.91 7.62 -9.22
CA GLY A 87 -12.22 7.68 -7.94
C GLY A 87 -11.51 9.01 -7.73
N ALA A 88 -11.38 9.40 -6.46
CA ALA A 88 -10.63 10.59 -6.04
C ALA A 88 -9.11 10.45 -6.25
N SER A 89 -8.61 9.22 -6.37
CA SER A 89 -7.24 8.89 -6.74
C SER A 89 -7.20 7.69 -7.69
N SER A 90 -6.01 7.40 -8.25
CA SER A 90 -5.80 6.23 -9.10
C SER A 90 -6.02 4.91 -8.36
N ARG A 91 -5.64 4.86 -7.07
CA ARG A 91 -5.94 3.73 -6.18
C ARG A 91 -7.44 3.58 -5.91
N ALA A 92 -8.16 4.69 -5.74
CA ALA A 92 -9.61 4.64 -5.54
C ALA A 92 -10.35 4.05 -6.75
N VAL A 93 -9.88 4.32 -7.98
CA VAL A 93 -10.41 3.66 -9.20
C VAL A 93 -10.18 2.16 -9.15
N LEU A 94 -8.99 1.70 -8.75
CA LEU A 94 -8.70 0.28 -8.55
C LEU A 94 -9.61 -0.36 -7.50
N TYR A 95 -9.87 0.33 -6.38
CA TYR A 95 -10.79 -0.15 -5.35
C TYR A 95 -12.25 -0.21 -5.82
N GLY A 96 -12.66 0.71 -6.70
CA GLY A 96 -13.94 0.66 -7.38
C GLY A 96 -14.08 -0.55 -8.30
N VAL A 97 -13.01 -0.93 -9.01
CA VAL A 97 -12.97 -2.19 -9.79
C VAL A 97 -13.15 -3.39 -8.87
N TYR A 98 -12.41 -3.49 -7.77
CA TYR A 98 -12.59 -4.62 -6.84
C TYR A 98 -13.97 -4.63 -6.18
N ALA A 99 -14.58 -3.47 -5.91
CA ALA A 99 -15.95 -3.39 -5.39
C ALA A 99 -17.00 -3.85 -6.40
N LEU A 100 -16.81 -3.55 -7.68
CA LEU A 100 -17.65 -4.12 -8.72
C LEU A 100 -17.51 -5.64 -8.75
N LEU A 101 -16.27 -6.15 -8.77
CA LEU A 101 -16.00 -7.59 -8.84
C LEU A 101 -16.58 -8.34 -7.63
N GLU A 102 -16.51 -7.78 -6.43
CA GLU A 102 -17.20 -8.33 -5.24
C GLU A 102 -18.72 -8.37 -5.44
N ARG A 103 -19.31 -7.32 -6.02
CA ARG A 103 -20.75 -7.31 -6.35
C ARG A 103 -21.11 -8.36 -7.40
N LEU A 104 -20.18 -8.68 -8.29
CA LEU A 104 -20.33 -9.77 -9.27
C LEU A 104 -20.11 -11.15 -8.64
N GLY A 105 -19.67 -11.23 -7.38
CA GLY A 105 -19.53 -12.45 -6.60
C GLY A 105 -18.08 -12.89 -6.33
N CYS A 106 -17.07 -12.14 -6.78
CA CYS A 106 -15.67 -12.46 -6.47
C CYS A 106 -15.37 -12.29 -4.98
N ARG A 107 -14.54 -13.17 -4.39
CA ARG A 107 -13.99 -13.02 -3.03
C ARG A 107 -12.52 -13.39 -2.99
N TRP A 108 -11.75 -12.67 -2.18
CA TRP A 108 -10.31 -12.88 -1.97
C TRP A 108 -10.03 -13.09 -0.50
N VAL A 109 -10.30 -14.30 -0.02
CA VAL A 109 -10.29 -14.64 1.41
C VAL A 109 -8.86 -14.79 1.94
N TYR A 110 -7.95 -15.32 1.13
CA TYR A 110 -6.56 -15.58 1.50
C TYR A 110 -5.60 -15.06 0.42
N PRO A 111 -4.34 -14.71 0.76
CA PRO A 111 -3.42 -14.10 -0.21
C PRO A 111 -3.09 -14.99 -1.42
N MET A 112 -3.06 -16.30 -1.23
CA MET A 112 -2.72 -17.21 -2.31
C MET A 112 -3.89 -17.36 -3.28
N ALA A 113 -3.57 -17.35 -4.58
CA ALA A 113 -4.56 -17.42 -5.66
C ALA A 113 -5.41 -18.70 -5.66
N THR A 114 -4.99 -19.76 -4.94
CA THR A 114 -5.72 -21.03 -4.81
C THR A 114 -7.04 -20.88 -4.06
N GLU A 115 -7.20 -19.81 -3.28
CA GLU A 115 -8.37 -19.57 -2.43
C GLU A 115 -9.26 -18.42 -2.95
N GLU A 116 -9.08 -18.00 -4.21
CA GLU A 116 -9.97 -17.02 -4.84
C GLU A 116 -11.32 -17.67 -5.19
N ILE A 117 -12.41 -17.03 -4.80
CA ILE A 117 -13.76 -17.43 -5.23
C ILE A 117 -14.13 -16.52 -6.41
N VAL A 118 -14.36 -17.11 -7.57
CA VAL A 118 -14.82 -16.40 -8.78
C VAL A 118 -16.01 -17.15 -9.36
N PRO A 119 -17.18 -16.51 -9.51
CA PRO A 119 -18.38 -17.18 -10.02
C PRO A 119 -18.29 -17.35 -11.54
N THR A 120 -18.96 -18.39 -12.05
CA THR A 120 -19.07 -18.63 -13.50
C THR A 120 -20.43 -18.12 -14.00
N THR A 121 -20.43 -17.16 -14.92
CA THR A 121 -21.63 -16.57 -15.52
C THR A 121 -21.36 -16.19 -16.98
N PRO A 122 -21.55 -17.11 -17.94
CA PRO A 122 -21.20 -16.88 -19.35
C PRO A 122 -21.95 -15.72 -20.01
N ASN A 123 -23.23 -15.52 -19.67
CA ASN A 123 -24.06 -14.41 -20.14
C ASN A 123 -24.23 -13.37 -19.02
N LEU A 124 -23.15 -12.66 -18.70
CA LEU A 124 -23.13 -11.72 -17.60
C LEU A 124 -23.96 -10.48 -17.93
N ARG A 125 -24.92 -10.19 -17.04
CA ARG A 125 -25.78 -9.00 -17.10
C ARG A 125 -25.74 -8.27 -15.77
N ILE A 126 -25.56 -6.96 -15.81
CA ILE A 126 -25.50 -6.11 -14.62
C ILE A 126 -26.76 -5.25 -14.59
N ARG A 127 -27.56 -5.39 -13.52
CA ARG A 127 -28.72 -4.49 -13.30
C ARG A 127 -28.23 -3.09 -12.96
N PRO A 128 -28.90 -2.01 -13.41
CA PRO A 128 -28.49 -0.65 -13.09
C PRO A 128 -28.37 -0.40 -11.59
N PHE A 129 -27.36 0.35 -11.19
CA PHE A 129 -27.13 0.73 -9.80
C PHE A 129 -26.20 1.95 -9.70
N THR A 130 -26.20 2.57 -8.52
CA THR A 130 -25.16 3.52 -8.12
C THR A 130 -24.60 3.09 -6.77
N LEU A 131 -23.28 3.04 -6.66
CA LEU A 131 -22.56 2.81 -5.41
C LEU A 131 -21.62 4.00 -5.16
N LYS A 132 -21.58 4.48 -3.92
CA LYS A 132 -20.55 5.40 -3.42
C LYS A 132 -19.90 4.74 -2.22
N SER A 133 -18.59 4.82 -2.12
CA SER A 133 -17.85 4.27 -0.98
C SER A 133 -16.72 5.22 -0.58
N LYS A 134 -16.50 5.34 0.72
CA LYS A 134 -15.33 5.98 1.32
C LYS A 134 -14.91 5.17 2.56
N PRO A 135 -13.61 4.90 2.77
CA PRO A 135 -13.17 4.20 3.96
C PRO A 135 -13.27 5.08 5.21
N ALA A 136 -13.54 4.47 6.37
CA ALA A 136 -13.52 5.18 7.65
C ALA A 136 -12.10 5.55 8.11
N PHE A 137 -11.11 4.71 7.78
CA PHE A 137 -9.71 4.91 8.11
C PHE A 137 -8.93 5.29 6.87
N LEU A 138 -8.18 6.40 6.89
CA LEU A 138 -7.36 6.84 5.76
C LEU A 138 -6.18 5.89 5.49
N TRP A 139 -5.58 5.35 6.54
CA TRP A 139 -4.46 4.42 6.47
C TRP A 139 -4.87 3.06 6.99
N ARG A 140 -4.62 2.03 6.18
CA ARG A 140 -4.92 0.64 6.50
C ARG A 140 -3.68 -0.14 6.15
N SER A 141 -2.98 -0.62 7.18
CA SER A 141 -1.64 -1.16 7.04
C SER A 141 -1.47 -2.57 7.57
N LEU A 142 -0.56 -3.29 6.95
CA LEU A 142 -0.04 -4.56 7.45
C LEU A 142 1.47 -4.46 7.58
N PHE A 143 2.00 -5.08 8.63
CA PHE A 143 3.43 -5.19 8.86
C PHE A 143 4.00 -6.40 8.13
N PHE A 144 5.06 -6.18 7.37
CA PHE A 144 5.73 -7.24 6.62
C PHE A 144 7.08 -7.55 7.28
N ASN A 145 7.16 -8.75 7.85
CA ASN A 145 8.37 -9.26 8.47
C ASN A 145 9.23 -10.02 7.46
N ARG A 146 10.52 -9.66 7.39
CA ARG A 146 11.54 -10.31 6.54
C ARG A 146 11.20 -10.25 5.04
N ILE A 147 11.58 -9.15 4.39
CA ILE A 147 11.52 -9.06 2.92
C ILE A 147 12.77 -9.70 2.35
N THR A 148 12.62 -10.93 1.87
CA THR A 148 13.71 -11.78 1.39
C THR A 148 13.27 -12.52 0.13
N PRO A 149 14.21 -12.90 -0.75
CA PRO A 149 13.89 -13.68 -1.96
C PRO A 149 13.06 -14.93 -1.68
N GLU A 150 13.36 -15.65 -0.60
CA GLU A 150 12.65 -16.87 -0.19
C GLU A 150 11.17 -16.62 0.13
N LYS A 151 10.83 -15.43 0.64
CA LYS A 151 9.47 -15.05 1.01
C LYS A 151 8.73 -14.28 -0.08
N ASN A 152 9.38 -13.93 -1.18
CA ASN A 152 8.79 -13.06 -2.21
C ASN A 152 7.49 -13.60 -2.81
N LYS A 153 7.36 -14.93 -2.95
CA LYS A 153 6.09 -15.54 -3.40
C LYS A 153 4.92 -15.13 -2.50
N LEU A 154 5.11 -15.17 -1.18
CA LEU A 154 4.08 -14.78 -0.22
C LEU A 154 3.93 -13.25 -0.16
N ASN A 155 5.03 -12.49 -0.17
CA ASN A 155 4.97 -11.03 -0.11
C ASN A 155 4.21 -10.43 -1.31
N LEU A 156 4.46 -10.95 -2.52
CA LEU A 156 3.76 -10.53 -3.74
C LEU A 156 2.27 -10.90 -3.69
N ALA A 157 1.96 -12.11 -3.21
CA ALA A 157 0.58 -12.55 -3.00
C ALA A 157 -0.16 -11.66 -1.98
N MET A 158 0.51 -11.27 -0.89
CA MET A 158 -0.02 -10.35 0.09
C MET A 158 -0.27 -8.95 -0.48
N ILE A 159 0.68 -8.39 -1.26
CA ILE A 159 0.50 -7.08 -1.92
C ILE A 159 -0.73 -7.08 -2.84
N ASP A 160 -0.93 -8.16 -3.58
CA ASP A 160 -2.09 -8.33 -4.45
C ASP A 160 -3.39 -8.41 -3.66
N TRP A 161 -3.42 -9.26 -2.64
CA TRP A 161 -4.54 -9.42 -1.72
C TRP A 161 -4.90 -8.14 -0.96
N MET A 162 -3.89 -7.36 -0.56
CA MET A 162 -4.07 -6.08 0.10
C MET A 162 -4.86 -5.11 -0.78
N ALA A 163 -4.51 -4.98 -2.06
CA ALA A 163 -5.24 -4.09 -2.96
C ALA A 163 -6.70 -4.54 -3.16
N LYS A 164 -6.91 -5.85 -3.33
CA LYS A 164 -8.25 -6.47 -3.44
C LYS A 164 -9.13 -6.20 -2.21
N ASN A 165 -8.52 -6.25 -1.03
CA ASN A 165 -9.17 -5.95 0.26
C ASN A 165 -9.03 -4.49 0.70
N ARG A 166 -8.60 -3.60 -0.22
CA ARG A 166 -8.49 -2.14 -0.03
C ARG A 166 -7.57 -1.70 1.11
N VAL A 167 -6.59 -2.52 1.47
CA VAL A 167 -5.45 -2.16 2.33
C VAL A 167 -4.46 -1.37 1.47
N ASN A 168 -3.96 -0.22 1.98
CA ASN A 168 -3.27 0.78 1.15
C ASN A 168 -1.85 1.10 1.58
N MET A 169 -1.33 0.43 2.61
CA MET A 169 -0.01 0.72 3.16
C MET A 169 0.69 -0.53 3.67
N ILE A 170 1.95 -0.74 3.32
CA ILE A 170 2.79 -1.73 3.99
C ILE A 170 3.68 -1.03 5.01
N GLN A 171 3.89 -1.65 6.16
CA GLN A 171 4.87 -1.21 7.14
C GLN A 171 6.11 -2.09 7.04
N LEU A 172 7.27 -1.46 6.87
CA LEU A 172 8.57 -2.08 6.66
C LEU A 172 9.62 -1.53 7.63
N ASN A 173 10.64 -2.33 7.90
CA ASN A 173 11.83 -1.92 8.63
C ASN A 173 12.91 -1.39 7.66
N PRO A 174 13.56 -0.22 7.91
CA PRO A 174 14.52 0.38 6.98
C PRO A 174 15.80 -0.40 6.69
N GLY A 175 16.06 -1.52 7.35
CA GLY A 175 17.17 -2.39 6.97
C GLY A 175 17.46 -3.49 7.98
N HIS A 176 18.72 -3.94 8.02
CA HIS A 176 19.18 -4.98 8.93
C HIS A 176 19.12 -4.50 10.39
N TYR A 177 18.03 -4.82 11.05
CA TYR A 177 17.92 -4.73 12.49
C TYR A 177 17.90 -6.15 13.06
N GLN A 178 18.90 -6.46 13.88
CA GLN A 178 18.94 -7.71 14.63
C GLN A 178 18.48 -7.41 16.05
N ASP A 179 17.29 -7.89 16.40
CA ASP A 179 16.82 -7.89 17.78
C ASP A 179 16.91 -9.30 18.38
N ASN A 180 16.45 -9.42 19.63
CA ASN A 180 16.41 -10.68 20.37
C ASN A 180 15.44 -11.73 19.77
N TYR A 181 14.64 -11.38 18.76
CA TYR A 181 13.67 -12.25 18.07
C TYR A 181 14.11 -12.63 16.64
N GLY A 182 15.28 -12.15 16.21
CA GLY A 182 15.94 -12.51 14.94
C GLY A 182 16.15 -11.30 14.03
N LEU A 183 16.55 -11.58 12.79
CA LEU A 183 16.71 -10.53 11.77
C LEU A 183 15.33 -10.13 11.25
N ASP A 184 14.85 -8.95 11.63
CA ASP A 184 13.83 -8.24 10.85
C ASP A 184 14.58 -7.36 9.85
N TYR A 185 14.84 -7.94 8.68
CA TYR A 185 15.62 -7.29 7.64
C TYR A 185 14.79 -7.12 6.37
N MET A 186 14.88 -5.92 5.82
CA MET A 186 14.45 -5.62 4.47
C MET A 186 15.69 -5.56 3.58
N ASN A 187 15.78 -6.43 2.58
CA ASN A 187 16.78 -6.29 1.54
C ASN A 187 16.29 -5.25 0.52
N TRP A 188 16.93 -4.08 0.47
CA TRP A 188 16.47 -3.02 -0.41
C TRP A 188 16.67 -3.33 -1.90
N ALA A 189 17.76 -4.01 -2.28
CA ALA A 189 18.00 -4.39 -3.67
C ALA A 189 16.90 -5.35 -4.17
N ASP A 190 16.48 -6.29 -3.33
CA ASP A 190 15.36 -7.19 -3.64
C ASP A 190 14.01 -6.46 -3.62
N THR A 191 13.80 -5.57 -2.64
CA THR A 191 12.56 -4.78 -2.53
C THR A 191 12.36 -3.90 -3.76
N GLU A 192 13.40 -3.20 -4.19
CA GLU A 192 13.39 -2.28 -5.33
C GLU A 192 13.05 -2.99 -6.64
N THR A 193 13.60 -4.20 -6.83
CA THR A 193 13.43 -4.96 -8.07
C THR A 193 12.18 -5.84 -8.08
N THR A 194 11.75 -6.34 -6.93
CA THR A 194 10.65 -7.32 -6.84
C THR A 194 9.34 -6.72 -6.33
N LEU A 195 9.34 -6.07 -5.17
CA LEU A 195 8.11 -5.63 -4.49
C LEU A 195 7.67 -4.23 -4.94
N LEU A 196 8.61 -3.30 -5.07
CA LEU A 196 8.34 -1.90 -5.38
C LEU A 196 7.54 -1.70 -6.68
N PRO A 197 7.80 -2.44 -7.78
CA PRO A 197 6.96 -2.36 -8.97
C PRO A 197 5.51 -2.75 -8.70
N GLU A 198 5.26 -3.79 -7.90
CA GLU A 198 3.90 -4.25 -7.57
C GLU A 198 3.17 -3.30 -6.62
N LEU A 199 3.89 -2.68 -5.67
CA LEU A 199 3.37 -1.63 -4.80
C LEU A 199 2.98 -0.40 -5.62
N LYS A 200 3.87 0.07 -6.52
CA LYS A 200 3.63 1.21 -7.41
C LYS A 200 2.45 0.96 -8.34
N LYS A 201 2.33 -0.23 -8.93
CA LYS A 201 1.17 -0.63 -9.78
C LYS A 201 -0.15 -0.47 -9.03
N ARG A 202 -0.19 -0.78 -7.73
CA ARG A 202 -1.40 -0.69 -6.88
C ARG A 202 -1.51 0.61 -6.08
N SER A 203 -0.54 1.52 -6.22
CA SER A 203 -0.39 2.72 -5.39
C SER A 203 -0.42 2.42 -3.88
N ILE A 204 0.14 1.28 -3.45
CA ILE A 204 0.30 0.95 -2.04
C ILE A 204 1.50 1.73 -1.49
N MET A 205 1.30 2.39 -0.36
CA MET A 205 2.31 3.25 0.27
C MET A 205 3.28 2.44 1.12
N ILE A 206 4.53 2.89 1.19
CA ILE A 206 5.54 2.34 2.10
C ILE A 206 5.57 3.21 3.36
N ASN A 207 5.42 2.55 4.51
CA ASN A 207 5.49 3.13 5.84
C ASN A 207 6.68 2.55 6.60
N MET A 208 7.56 3.39 7.10
CA MET A 208 8.73 3.02 7.89
C MET A 208 8.61 3.57 9.30
N ASN A 209 7.63 3.06 10.02
CA ASN A 209 7.27 3.53 11.34
C ASN A 209 7.47 2.37 12.31
N ILE A 210 8.70 2.20 12.81
CA ILE A 210 9.11 1.06 13.63
C ILE A 210 10.29 1.45 14.52
N HIS A 211 10.62 0.63 15.52
CA HIS A 211 11.71 0.80 16.49
C HIS A 211 13.11 0.67 15.87
N HIS A 212 13.52 1.63 15.02
CA HIS A 212 14.72 1.53 14.19
C HIS A 212 15.75 2.65 14.47
N VAL A 213 15.75 3.28 15.64
CA VAL A 213 16.69 4.39 15.94
C VAL A 213 18.15 4.01 15.66
N PHE A 214 18.55 2.81 16.06
CA PHE A 214 19.91 2.31 15.84
C PHE A 214 20.23 1.97 14.39
N HIS A 215 19.25 1.89 13.49
CA HIS A 215 19.55 1.85 12.06
C HIS A 215 20.20 3.18 11.60
N PHE A 216 19.74 4.32 12.15
CA PHE A 216 20.22 5.65 11.75
C PHE A 216 21.26 6.26 12.70
N LEU A 217 21.38 5.76 13.93
CA LEU A 217 22.47 6.10 14.84
C LEU A 217 23.04 4.83 15.49
N PRO A 218 23.74 3.98 14.72
CA PRO A 218 24.16 2.66 15.17
C PRO A 218 25.27 2.71 16.25
N PRO A 219 25.09 2.00 17.38
CA PRO A 219 26.05 1.99 18.49
C PRO A 219 27.47 1.55 18.14
N ASP A 220 27.61 0.54 17.29
CA ASP A 220 28.92 0.03 16.84
C ASP A 220 29.79 1.11 16.17
N ARG A 221 29.15 2.10 15.53
CA ARG A 221 29.82 3.23 14.90
C ARG A 221 30.06 4.40 15.85
N TYR A 222 29.08 4.78 16.67
CA TYR A 222 29.12 6.06 17.39
C TYR A 222 29.35 5.94 18.91
N PHE A 223 29.03 4.80 19.54
CA PHE A 223 29.03 4.71 21.01
C PHE A 223 30.43 4.88 21.61
N LYS A 224 31.47 4.34 20.97
CA LYS A 224 32.85 4.41 21.46
C LYS A 224 33.37 5.85 21.55
N SER A 225 33.07 6.68 20.55
CA SER A 225 33.53 8.09 20.51
C SER A 225 32.54 9.06 21.16
N HIS A 226 31.26 8.70 21.25
CA HIS A 226 30.18 9.54 21.77
C HIS A 226 29.27 8.79 22.75
N PRO A 227 29.79 8.29 23.88
CA PRO A 227 28.97 7.52 24.84
C PRO A 227 27.82 8.36 25.43
N ASP A 228 27.96 9.68 25.48
CA ASP A 228 26.96 10.63 25.98
C ASP A 228 25.77 10.85 25.01
N TRP A 229 25.86 10.36 23.77
CA TRP A 229 24.75 10.32 22.82
C TRP A 229 23.72 9.24 23.16
N TYR A 230 24.08 8.30 24.01
CA TYR A 230 23.27 7.14 24.37
C TYR A 230 22.77 7.24 25.81
N ALA A 231 21.77 6.41 26.14
CA ALA A 231 21.08 6.47 27.41
C ALA A 231 22.01 6.31 28.61
N LEU A 232 21.81 7.14 29.64
CA LEU A 232 22.41 6.95 30.95
C LEU A 232 21.46 6.12 31.81
N GLN A 233 21.90 4.96 32.26
CA GLN A 233 21.14 4.10 33.17
C GLN A 233 22.01 3.74 34.36
N PHE A 234 21.48 3.91 35.58
CA PHE A 234 22.21 3.57 36.81
C PHE A 234 23.65 4.13 36.87
N GLY A 235 23.85 5.34 36.33
CA GLY A 235 25.16 6.00 36.26
C GLY A 235 26.06 5.56 35.10
N ILE A 236 25.65 4.59 34.28
CA ILE A 236 26.43 4.01 33.19
C ILE A 236 25.78 4.37 31.85
N ARG A 237 26.60 4.82 30.88
CA ARG A 237 26.13 5.01 29.50
C ARG A 237 26.01 3.65 28.83
N ALA A 238 24.87 3.38 28.23
CA ALA A 238 24.60 2.12 27.55
C ALA A 238 23.83 2.38 26.24
N PRO A 239 24.14 1.65 25.16
CA PRO A 239 23.47 1.78 23.88
C PRO A 239 22.13 1.02 23.89
N THR A 240 21.28 1.32 24.86
CA THR A 240 19.94 0.74 24.99
C THR A 240 18.87 1.67 24.38
N GLN A 241 19.09 2.98 24.46
CA GLN A 241 18.32 4.05 23.82
C GLN A 241 19.27 5.22 23.51
N LEU A 242 18.76 6.25 22.81
CA LEU A 242 19.45 7.54 22.71
C LEU A 242 19.25 8.39 23.97
N CYS A 243 20.19 9.30 24.18
CA CYS A 243 20.01 10.45 25.06
C CYS A 243 19.30 11.56 24.26
N TYR A 244 17.97 11.60 24.28
CA TYR A 244 17.18 12.58 23.50
C TYR A 244 17.37 14.05 23.93
N SER A 245 18.08 14.33 25.02
CA SER A 245 18.51 15.69 25.38
C SER A 245 19.87 16.09 24.78
N ASN A 246 20.56 15.18 24.11
CA ASN A 246 21.84 15.45 23.46
C ASN A 246 21.59 16.03 22.06
N LYS A 247 21.84 17.32 21.88
CA LYS A 247 21.56 18.03 20.62
C LYS A 247 22.40 17.54 19.45
N ASP A 248 23.65 17.14 19.70
CA ASP A 248 24.53 16.64 18.64
C ASP A 248 24.08 15.26 18.17
N ALA A 249 23.69 14.38 19.10
CA ALA A 249 23.11 13.08 18.77
C ALA A 249 21.83 13.23 17.92
N LEU A 250 20.91 14.12 18.32
CA LEU A 250 19.66 14.36 17.58
C LEU A 250 19.92 14.97 16.20
N LYS A 251 20.88 15.90 16.10
CA LYS A 251 21.26 16.50 14.82
C LYS A 251 21.82 15.43 13.87
N THR A 252 22.76 14.61 14.31
CA THR A 252 23.34 13.53 13.50
C THR A 252 22.29 12.47 13.13
N TYR A 253 21.40 12.10 14.06
CA TYR A 253 20.29 11.19 13.80
C TYR A 253 19.36 11.74 12.69
N ALA A 254 18.96 13.01 12.79
CA ALA A 254 18.13 13.67 11.78
C ALA A 254 18.83 13.75 10.42
N GLU A 255 20.12 14.09 10.38
CA GLU A 255 20.91 14.15 9.14
C GLU A 255 21.01 12.79 8.45
N ASN A 256 21.19 11.71 9.21
CA ASN A 256 21.22 10.35 8.69
C ASN A 256 19.86 9.92 8.11
N ILE A 257 18.76 10.24 8.79
CA ILE A 257 17.40 10.00 8.28
C ILE A 257 17.15 10.78 6.99
N ILE A 258 17.48 12.08 6.96
CA ILE A 258 17.31 12.92 5.78
C ILE A 258 18.10 12.35 4.59
N ARG A 259 19.33 11.90 4.82
CA ARG A 259 20.14 11.25 3.79
C ARG A 259 19.46 10.00 3.23
N TYR A 260 18.92 9.15 4.12
CA TYR A 260 18.20 7.94 3.73
C TYR A 260 16.93 8.25 2.93
N LEU A 261 16.08 9.15 3.41
CA LEU A 261 14.83 9.51 2.72
C LEU A 261 15.07 10.19 1.36
N LYS A 262 16.19 10.88 1.18
CA LYS A 262 16.62 11.38 -0.14
C LYS A 262 16.99 10.25 -1.11
N GLN A 263 17.51 9.13 -0.60
CA GLN A 263 17.83 7.95 -1.40
C GLN A 263 16.61 7.06 -1.65
N HIS A 264 15.58 7.17 -0.80
CA HIS A 264 14.36 6.35 -0.84
C HIS A 264 13.08 7.21 -0.89
N PRO A 265 12.88 8.01 -1.95
CA PRO A 265 11.72 8.91 -2.08
C PRO A 265 10.35 8.20 -2.16
N GLU A 266 10.32 6.87 -2.33
CA GLU A 266 9.12 6.04 -2.29
C GLU A 266 8.54 5.82 -0.88
N VAL A 267 9.32 6.11 0.17
CA VAL A 267 8.84 6.04 1.56
C VAL A 267 7.84 7.18 1.78
N ALA A 268 6.57 6.83 1.93
CA ALA A 268 5.48 7.80 2.05
C ALA A 268 5.28 8.27 3.49
N VAL A 269 5.55 7.41 4.47
CA VAL A 269 5.44 7.70 5.90
C VAL A 269 6.70 7.20 6.60
N PHE A 270 7.27 8.03 7.45
CA PHE A 270 8.44 7.70 8.25
C PHE A 270 8.18 8.06 9.71
N GLY A 271 8.41 7.12 10.63
CA GLY A 271 8.14 7.29 12.06
C GLY A 271 9.42 7.33 12.88
N LEU A 272 9.48 8.23 13.86
CA LEU A 272 10.60 8.38 14.80
C LEU A 272 10.29 7.62 16.09
N TRP A 273 10.46 6.30 16.07
CA TRP A 273 10.11 5.46 17.21
C TRP A 273 11.39 5.09 17.94
N PRO A 274 11.46 5.30 19.27
CA PRO A 274 12.54 4.81 20.12
C PRO A 274 12.79 3.32 19.93
N MET A 275 13.92 2.80 20.41
CA MET A 275 14.09 1.35 20.46
C MET A 275 12.98 0.72 21.32
N ASP A 276 12.71 -0.57 21.16
CA ASP A 276 11.80 -1.27 22.05
C ASP A 276 12.31 -1.27 23.50
N GLY A 277 11.36 -1.42 24.44
CA GLY A 277 11.64 -1.52 25.87
C GLY A 277 11.66 -0.18 26.63
N ILE A 278 11.83 -0.27 27.94
CA ILE A 278 11.69 0.86 28.89
C ILE A 278 13.02 1.53 29.25
N SER A 279 14.08 1.14 28.57
CA SER A 279 15.47 1.45 28.88
C SER A 279 15.92 2.85 28.42
N PHE A 280 15.09 3.86 28.67
CA PHE A 280 15.32 5.24 28.27
C PHE A 280 16.37 5.95 29.15
N CYS A 281 16.82 7.13 28.71
CA CYS A 281 17.91 7.86 29.35
C CYS A 281 17.47 8.52 30.68
N HIS A 282 18.16 8.22 31.77
CA HIS A 282 17.95 8.82 33.10
C HIS A 282 18.98 9.91 33.43
N CYS A 283 19.48 10.67 32.44
CA CYS A 283 20.34 11.82 32.75
C CYS A 283 19.51 12.99 33.30
N VAL A 284 20.14 13.94 33.98
CA VAL A 284 19.46 15.11 34.59
C VAL A 284 18.59 15.90 33.59
N ARG A 285 18.95 15.87 32.30
CA ARG A 285 18.21 16.56 31.23
C ARG A 285 17.06 15.74 30.62
N CYS A 286 16.99 14.43 30.85
CA CYS A 286 15.93 13.54 30.35
C CYS A 286 14.96 13.08 31.45
N ARG A 287 15.31 13.27 32.73
CA ARG A 287 14.46 12.95 33.88
C ARG A 287 13.22 13.85 34.06
N PRO A 288 13.21 15.14 33.68
CA PRO A 288 12.02 15.97 33.86
C PRO A 288 10.82 15.39 33.12
N ALA A 289 9.63 15.47 33.73
CA ALA A 289 8.36 14.91 33.22
C ALA A 289 7.98 15.40 31.81
N ASP A 290 8.60 16.48 31.36
CA ASP A 290 8.34 17.17 30.10
C ASP A 290 9.13 16.56 28.93
N THR A 291 10.02 15.59 29.19
CA THR A 291 11.07 15.16 28.25
C THR A 291 11.03 13.67 27.86
N ILE A 292 9.83 13.08 27.75
CA ILE A 292 9.46 11.74 27.19
C ILE A 292 8.89 10.77 28.26
N PHE A 293 9.21 10.93 29.54
CA PHE A 293 8.62 10.11 30.61
C PHE A 293 7.44 10.82 31.27
N LYS A 294 6.25 10.64 30.71
CA LYS A 294 5.05 10.68 31.55
C LYS A 294 4.88 9.29 32.15
N GLY A 295 5.31 9.14 33.40
CA GLY A 295 4.87 8.03 34.26
C GLY A 295 3.39 8.19 34.58
#